data_AF-E6LG44-F1
#
_entry.id   AF-E6LG44-F1
#
_cell.length_a   1.000
_cell.length_b   1.000
_cell.length_c   1.000
_cell.angle_alpha   90.00
_cell.angle_beta   90.00
_cell.angle_gamma   90.00
#
_symmetry.space_group_name_H-M   'P 1'
#
loop_
_entity.id
_entity.type
_entity.pdbx_description
1 polymer ?
#
loop_
_entity_poly.entity_id
_entity_poly.type
_entity_poly.pdbx_seq_one_letter_code
_entity_poly.pdbx_strand_id
1 'polypeptide(L)'
;MEQQMTINSIAENKWKTAMIPCYSFHSMKKYVTIEKKKMRCKKMTQFFEKLQKYALLRMIFLVLIGGFMLFRPNEIFHGVVYIVAGYTAFLGLLNLVVAFRNRQDGMSSFGLISGVLLLVAALAILVLAKPIVSIIPIFFGILFVIYGLVKFVKKPARRIVNEPSLPRKIFYLLILLVGILLIFNPFKTVLLVAQIAGAVILLMGIEEGINFFRRN
;
A
#
# COMPACT_ATOMS: atom_id res chain seq x y z
N MET A 1 45.53 -6.68 -14.92
CA MET A 1 45.25 -7.77 -15.88
C MET A 1 46.40 -8.80 -15.98
N GLU A 2 47.54 -8.58 -15.32
CA GLU A 2 48.71 -9.48 -15.40
C GLU A 2 48.67 -10.73 -14.48
N GLN A 3 47.92 -10.71 -13.38
CA GLN A 3 47.86 -11.87 -12.47
C GLN A 3 46.94 -13.00 -12.95
N GLN A 4 46.10 -12.77 -13.98
CA GLN A 4 45.25 -13.82 -14.53
C GLN A 4 46.02 -14.74 -15.50
N MET A 5 47.13 -14.28 -16.09
CA MET A 5 47.90 -15.05 -17.08
C MET A 5 48.86 -16.07 -16.46
N THR A 6 49.42 -15.81 -15.29
CA THR A 6 50.33 -16.75 -14.60
C THR A 6 49.59 -17.93 -13.96
N ILE A 7 48.35 -17.76 -13.50
CA ILE A 7 47.55 -18.86 -12.94
C ILE A 7 47.17 -19.88 -14.03
N ASN A 8 46.90 -19.43 -15.26
CA ASN A 8 46.60 -20.32 -16.38
C ASN A 8 47.84 -21.13 -16.83
N SER A 9 49.04 -20.55 -16.77
CA SER A 9 50.28 -21.24 -17.13
C SER A 9 50.67 -22.34 -16.12
N ILE A 10 50.42 -22.14 -14.82
CA ILE A 10 50.72 -23.14 -13.78
C ILE A 10 49.68 -24.26 -13.77
N ALA A 11 48.43 -23.96 -14.13
CA ALA A 11 47.38 -24.96 -14.25
C ALA A 11 47.62 -25.92 -15.43
N GLU A 12 48.17 -25.45 -16.56
CA GLU A 12 48.44 -26.29 -17.73
C GLU A 12 49.59 -27.29 -17.52
N ASN A 13 50.60 -26.93 -16.73
CA ASN A 13 51.77 -27.80 -16.52
C ASN A 13 51.56 -28.91 -15.49
N LYS A 14 50.50 -28.86 -14.67
CA LYS A 14 50.19 -29.93 -13.71
C LYS A 14 49.48 -31.16 -14.30
N TRP A 15 48.90 -31.05 -15.50
CA TRP A 15 48.20 -32.17 -16.15
C TRP A 15 49.12 -33.01 -17.05
N LYS A 16 50.34 -32.54 -17.35
CA LYS A 16 51.22 -33.19 -18.34
C LYS A 16 52.11 -34.31 -17.79
N THR A 17 52.18 -34.55 -16.48
CA THR A 17 53.07 -35.58 -15.89
C THR A 17 52.37 -36.67 -15.09
N ALA A 18 51.04 -36.67 -15.01
CA ALA A 18 50.30 -37.80 -14.44
C ALA A 18 49.66 -38.62 -15.58
N MET A 19 50.45 -39.53 -16.14
CA MET A 19 50.04 -40.54 -17.09
C MET A 19 49.06 -41.51 -16.42
N ILE A 20 47.75 -41.24 -16.54
CA ILE A 20 46.66 -42.12 -16.08
C ILE A 20 45.58 -42.12 -17.20
N PRO A 21 45.07 -43.29 -17.60
CA PRO A 21 44.64 -43.57 -18.97
C PRO A 21 43.34 -42.86 -19.37
N CYS A 22 43.13 -42.87 -20.69
CA CYS A 22 41.97 -42.44 -21.48
C CYS A 22 40.61 -42.98 -20.97
N TYR A 23 40.19 -42.57 -19.77
CA TYR A 23 38.84 -42.77 -19.26
C TYR A 23 38.01 -41.52 -19.49
N SER A 24 37.29 -41.55 -20.61
CA SER A 24 35.96 -40.96 -20.78
C SER A 24 35.79 -39.48 -20.40
N PHE A 25 36.15 -38.62 -21.36
CA PHE A 25 35.71 -37.21 -21.46
C PHE A 25 34.17 -37.04 -21.32
N HIS A 26 33.41 -38.13 -21.48
CA HIS A 26 31.95 -38.17 -21.28
C HIS A 26 31.52 -37.98 -19.82
N SER A 27 32.33 -38.41 -18.84
CA SER A 27 31.97 -38.33 -17.42
C SER A 27 32.05 -36.92 -16.85
N MET A 28 32.99 -36.08 -17.32
CA MET A 28 33.18 -34.73 -16.78
C MET A 28 32.05 -33.75 -17.12
N LYS A 29 31.42 -33.86 -18.31
CA LYS A 29 30.26 -33.03 -18.70
C LYS A 29 29.04 -33.24 -17.79
N LYS A 30 28.89 -34.45 -17.24
CA LYS A 30 27.78 -34.82 -16.35
C LYS A 30 27.88 -34.07 -15.01
N TYR A 31 29.07 -33.97 -14.42
CA TYR A 31 29.30 -33.27 -13.16
C TYR A 31 29.05 -31.76 -13.25
N VAL A 32 29.55 -31.09 -14.30
CA VAL A 32 29.31 -29.64 -14.52
C VAL A 32 27.82 -29.34 -14.74
N THR A 33 27.10 -30.24 -15.42
CA THR A 33 25.66 -30.09 -15.66
C THR A 33 24.84 -30.25 -14.38
N ILE A 34 25.23 -31.18 -13.49
CA ILE A 34 24.57 -31.39 -12.18
C ILE A 34 24.80 -30.18 -11.26
N GLU A 35 26.03 -29.65 -11.19
CA GLU A 35 26.33 -28.43 -10.42
C GLU A 35 25.58 -27.20 -10.95
N LYS A 36 25.52 -27.00 -12.27
CA LYS A 36 24.68 -25.94 -12.87
C LYS A 36 23.19 -26.13 -12.57
N LYS A 37 22.68 -27.36 -12.55
CA LYS A 37 21.28 -27.68 -12.21
C LYS A 37 21.02 -27.46 -10.71
N LYS A 38 22.00 -27.76 -9.85
CA LYS A 38 21.97 -27.52 -8.40
C LYS A 38 22.01 -26.03 -8.05
N MET A 39 22.87 -25.24 -8.71
CA MET A 39 22.87 -23.78 -8.58
C MET A 39 21.61 -23.13 -9.15
N ARG A 40 21.05 -23.67 -10.24
CA ARG A 40 19.77 -23.20 -10.80
C ARG A 40 18.59 -23.55 -9.89
N CYS A 41 18.56 -24.74 -9.29
CA CYS A 41 17.55 -25.10 -8.27
C CYS A 41 17.71 -24.23 -7.02
N LYS A 42 18.93 -24.03 -6.51
CA LYS A 42 19.18 -23.17 -5.34
C LYS A 42 18.76 -21.72 -5.60
N LYS A 43 19.04 -21.19 -6.79
CA LYS A 43 18.60 -19.85 -7.19
C LYS A 43 17.07 -19.79 -7.35
N MET A 44 16.45 -20.80 -7.99
CA MET A 44 15.01 -20.86 -8.17
C MET A 44 14.25 -20.98 -6.84
N THR A 45 14.69 -21.81 -5.90
CA THR A 45 14.07 -21.90 -4.57
C THR A 45 14.20 -20.59 -3.81
N GLN A 46 15.33 -19.88 -3.92
CA GLN A 46 15.49 -18.54 -3.33
C GLN A 46 14.52 -17.50 -3.93
N PHE A 47 14.18 -17.61 -5.22
CA PHE A 47 13.15 -16.78 -5.84
C PHE A 47 11.74 -17.15 -5.36
N PHE A 48 11.41 -18.45 -5.28
CA PHE A 48 10.12 -18.91 -4.77
C PHE A 48 9.91 -18.57 -3.29
N GLU A 49 10.92 -18.69 -2.43
CA GLU A 49 10.84 -18.29 -1.02
C GLU A 49 10.62 -16.79 -0.85
N LYS A 50 11.25 -15.96 -1.70
CA LYS A 50 11.00 -14.52 -1.71
C LYS A 50 9.56 -14.24 -2.14
N LEU A 51 9.10 -14.84 -3.23
CA LEU A 51 7.72 -14.67 -3.72
C LEU A 51 6.68 -15.16 -2.72
N GLN A 52 6.92 -16.29 -2.04
CA GLN A 52 6.06 -16.79 -0.96
C GLN A 52 6.09 -15.89 0.27
N LYS A 53 7.25 -15.36 0.67
CA LYS A 53 7.32 -14.35 1.75
C LYS A 53 6.53 -13.10 1.41
N TYR A 54 6.60 -12.61 0.17
CA TYR A 54 5.79 -11.45 -0.25
C TYR A 54 4.29 -11.77 -0.30
N ALA A 55 3.90 -12.97 -0.72
CA ALA A 55 2.49 -13.41 -0.71
C ALA A 55 1.93 -13.57 0.72
N LEU A 56 2.70 -14.20 1.61
CA LEU A 56 2.35 -14.34 3.03
C LEU A 56 2.28 -12.99 3.74
N LEU A 57 3.28 -12.13 3.51
CA LEU A 57 3.31 -10.79 4.08
C LEU A 57 2.09 -9.97 3.62
N ARG A 58 1.73 -10.08 2.35
CA ARG A 58 0.55 -9.42 1.79
C ARG A 58 -0.74 -9.92 2.43
N MET A 59 -0.91 -11.23 2.58
CA MET A 59 -2.08 -11.83 3.25
C MET A 59 -2.22 -11.31 4.68
N ILE A 60 -1.16 -11.37 5.47
CA ILE A 60 -1.15 -10.89 6.86
C ILE A 60 -1.52 -9.41 6.92
N PHE A 61 -0.94 -8.60 6.02
CA PHE A 61 -1.22 -7.17 5.92
C PHE A 61 -2.68 -6.87 5.56
N LEU A 62 -3.26 -7.62 4.61
CA LEU A 62 -4.68 -7.50 4.23
C LEU A 62 -5.63 -7.82 5.38
N VAL A 63 -5.37 -8.92 6.10
CA VAL A 63 -6.20 -9.32 7.25
C VAL A 63 -6.09 -8.31 8.38
N LEU A 64 -4.88 -7.83 8.69
CA LEU A 64 -4.66 -6.82 9.72
C LEU A 64 -5.33 -5.49 9.38
N ILE A 65 -5.13 -4.98 8.16
CA ILE A 65 -5.73 -3.71 7.73
C ILE A 65 -7.24 -3.82 7.63
N GLY A 66 -7.74 -4.87 6.98
CA GLY A 66 -9.18 -5.09 6.82
C GLY A 66 -9.87 -5.20 8.17
N GLY A 67 -9.29 -5.96 9.11
CA GLY A 67 -9.79 -6.10 10.47
C GLY A 67 -9.79 -4.78 11.23
N PHE A 68 -8.67 -4.05 11.20
CA PHE A 68 -8.55 -2.77 11.90
C PHE A 68 -9.55 -1.73 11.38
N MET A 69 -9.71 -1.66 10.04
CA MET A 69 -10.65 -0.78 9.36
C MET A 69 -12.12 -1.15 9.62
N LEU A 70 -12.43 -2.43 9.81
CA LEU A 70 -13.77 -2.93 10.15
C LEU A 70 -14.17 -2.55 11.58
N PHE A 71 -13.31 -2.80 12.57
CA PHE A 71 -13.65 -2.59 13.98
C PHE A 71 -13.53 -1.14 14.44
N ARG A 72 -12.51 -0.40 13.97
CA ARG A 72 -12.17 0.94 14.47
C ARG A 72 -11.73 1.88 13.33
N PRO A 73 -12.61 2.17 12.34
CA PRO A 73 -12.28 3.11 11.28
C PRO A 73 -12.00 4.52 11.82
N ASN A 74 -12.69 4.93 12.89
CA ASN A 74 -12.59 6.29 13.45
C ASN A 74 -11.17 6.61 13.96
N GLU A 75 -10.52 5.63 14.59
CA GLU A 75 -9.18 5.78 15.14
C GLU A 75 -8.14 5.97 14.02
N ILE A 76 -8.35 5.37 12.84
CA ILE A 76 -7.47 5.55 11.69
C ILE A 76 -7.52 7.01 11.22
N PHE A 77 -8.72 7.57 11.05
CA PHE A 77 -8.88 8.94 10.61
C PHE A 77 -8.31 9.93 11.63
N HIS A 78 -8.59 9.76 12.91
CA HIS A 78 -8.02 10.61 13.96
C HIS A 78 -6.50 10.44 14.07
N GLY A 79 -5.99 9.22 13.93
CA GLY A 79 -4.55 8.94 13.93
C GLY A 79 -3.82 9.69 12.83
N VAL A 80 -4.34 9.70 11.60
CA VAL A 80 -3.76 10.48 10.50
C VAL A 80 -3.75 11.98 10.82
N VAL A 81 -4.85 12.52 11.33
CA VAL A 81 -4.93 13.94 11.72
C VAL A 81 -3.93 14.27 12.83
N TYR A 82 -3.79 13.42 13.84
CA TYR A 82 -2.83 13.62 14.92
C TYR A 82 -1.38 13.52 14.47
N ILE A 83 -1.06 12.61 13.54
CA ILE A 83 0.30 12.52 12.99
C ILE A 83 0.64 13.80 12.22
N VAL A 84 -0.27 14.29 11.38
CA VAL A 84 -0.06 15.53 10.60
C VAL A 84 0.08 16.73 11.55
N ALA A 85 -0.85 16.90 12.49
CA ALA A 85 -0.81 17.99 13.45
C ALA A 85 0.42 17.91 14.36
N GLY A 86 0.80 16.71 14.81
CA GLY A 86 1.97 16.47 15.65
C GLY A 86 3.27 16.79 14.91
N TYR A 87 3.38 16.42 13.63
CA TYR A 87 4.51 16.81 12.79
C TYR A 87 4.60 18.33 12.63
N THR A 88 3.48 19.00 12.34
CA THR A 88 3.43 20.47 12.24
C THR A 88 3.80 21.14 13.57
N ALA A 89 3.31 20.61 14.69
CA ALA A 89 3.64 21.11 16.03
C ALA A 89 5.13 20.94 16.35
N PHE A 90 5.70 19.78 16.01
CA PHE A 90 7.13 19.49 16.19
C PHE A 90 8.00 20.45 15.37
N LEU A 91 7.64 20.70 14.11
CA LEU A 91 8.32 21.72 13.29
C LEU A 91 8.20 23.13 13.88
N GLY A 92 7.03 23.49 14.41
CA GLY A 92 6.83 24.78 15.09
C GLY A 92 7.73 24.91 16.32
N LEU A 93 7.83 23.85 17.11
CA LEU A 93 8.67 23.81 18.31
C LEU A 93 10.17 23.90 17.97
N LEU A 94 10.62 23.19 16.95
CA LEU A 94 12.00 23.28 16.47
C LEU A 94 12.36 24.69 16.01
N ASN A 95 11.49 25.33 15.22
CA ASN A 95 11.70 26.71 14.79
C ASN A 95 11.76 27.68 15.97
N LEU A 96 10.94 27.46 17.00
CA LEU A 96 10.94 28.27 18.19
C LEU A 96 12.27 28.14 18.96
N VAL A 97 12.78 26.92 19.15
CA VAL A 97 14.08 26.66 19.81
C VAL A 97 15.24 27.30 19.05
N VAL A 98 15.27 27.15 17.71
CA VAL A 98 16.32 27.76 16.88
C VAL A 98 16.26 29.28 16.94
N ALA A 99 15.05 29.85 16.93
CA ALA A 99 14.87 31.29 16.99
C ALA A 99 15.23 31.90 18.36
N PHE A 100 15.02 31.17 19.46
CA PHE A 100 15.51 31.58 20.78
C PHE A 100 17.05 31.57 20.85
N ARG A 101 17.71 30.61 20.19
CA ARG A 101 19.18 30.56 20.13
C ARG A 101 19.74 31.69 19.26
N ASN A 102 19.18 31.93 18.08
CA ASN A 102 19.66 32.99 17.17
C ASN A 102 19.35 34.40 17.67
N ARG A 103 18.39 34.58 18.59
CA ARG A 103 18.17 35.85 19.28
C ARG A 103 19.34 36.26 20.18
N GLN A 104 20.14 35.31 20.69
CA GLN A 104 21.36 35.65 21.43
C GLN A 104 22.44 36.26 20.52
N ASP A 105 22.41 35.94 19.22
CA ASP A 105 23.39 36.42 18.22
C ASP A 105 22.94 37.73 17.52
N GLY A 106 21.88 38.40 18.01
CA GLY A 106 21.43 39.71 17.50
C GLY A 106 20.67 39.67 16.17
N MET A 107 20.42 38.49 15.58
CA MET A 107 19.80 38.35 14.26
C MET A 107 18.51 37.52 14.30
N SER A 108 17.42 38.15 13.85
CA SER A 108 16.12 37.56 13.44
C SER A 108 15.01 37.38 14.50
N SER A 109 14.05 38.31 14.47
CA SER A 109 12.69 38.13 15.03
C SER A 109 11.76 37.29 14.13
N PHE A 110 12.15 37.06 12.86
CA PHE A 110 11.33 36.32 11.89
C PHE A 110 11.19 34.83 12.23
N GLY A 111 12.21 34.22 12.85
CA GLY A 111 12.15 32.81 13.27
C GLY A 111 11.16 32.54 14.40
N LEU A 112 10.94 33.52 15.30
CA LEU A 112 9.98 33.37 16.39
C LEU A 112 8.54 33.47 15.87
N ILE A 113 8.30 34.40 14.95
CA ILE A 113 6.99 34.60 14.32
C ILE A 113 6.59 33.35 13.53
N SER A 114 7.50 32.76 12.76
CA SER A 114 7.24 31.53 12.02
C SER A 114 6.96 30.36 12.97
N GLY A 115 7.76 30.17 14.03
CA GLY A 115 7.54 29.11 15.02
C GLY A 115 6.17 29.19 15.70
N VAL A 116 5.75 30.39 16.12
CA VAL A 116 4.42 30.63 16.73
C VAL A 116 3.30 30.39 15.72
N LEU A 117 3.43 30.88 14.48
CA LEU A 117 2.45 30.63 13.42
C LEU A 117 2.28 29.12 13.15
N LEU A 118 3.37 28.35 13.13
CA LEU A 118 3.30 26.90 12.95
C LEU A 118 2.57 26.20 14.12
N LEU A 119 2.78 26.65 15.36
CA LEU A 119 2.04 26.10 16.51
C LEU A 119 0.54 26.43 16.44
N VAL A 120 0.19 27.66 16.07
CA VAL A 120 -1.20 28.06 15.83
C VAL A 120 -1.81 27.24 14.70
N ALA A 121 -1.06 27.02 13.61
CA ALA A 121 -1.49 26.18 12.50
C ALA A 121 -1.73 24.72 12.93
N ALA A 122 -0.88 24.15 13.78
CA ALA A 122 -1.08 22.79 14.30
C ALA A 122 -2.39 22.67 15.12
N LEU A 123 -2.69 23.65 15.97
CA LEU A 123 -3.95 23.72 16.71
C LEU A 123 -5.14 23.91 15.77
N ALA A 124 -5.00 24.79 14.77
CA ALA A 124 -6.02 25.02 13.76
C ALA A 124 -6.33 23.73 12.97
N ILE A 125 -5.31 22.94 12.61
CA ILE A 125 -5.49 21.64 11.95
C ILE A 125 -6.33 20.70 12.81
N LEU A 126 -6.07 20.60 14.12
CA LEU A 126 -6.84 19.70 15.00
C LEU A 126 -8.33 20.06 15.07
N VAL A 127 -8.65 21.36 15.06
CA VAL A 127 -10.04 21.85 15.14
C VAL A 127 -10.73 21.82 13.77
N LEU A 128 -10.01 22.22 12.71
CA LEU A 128 -10.56 22.41 11.37
C LEU A 128 -10.50 21.14 10.51
N ALA A 129 -9.71 20.13 10.87
CA ALA A 129 -9.63 18.90 10.07
C ALA A 129 -11.00 18.24 9.89
N LYS A 130 -11.81 18.19 10.95
CA LYS A 130 -13.14 17.56 10.90
C LYS A 130 -14.09 18.24 9.90
N PRO A 131 -14.34 19.56 9.95
CA PRO A 131 -15.19 20.22 8.96
C PRO A 131 -14.59 20.18 7.54
N ILE A 132 -13.28 20.38 7.39
CA ILE A 132 -12.61 20.36 6.07
C ILE A 132 -12.79 18.99 5.38
N VAL A 133 -12.51 17.90 6.10
CA VAL A 133 -12.61 16.55 5.55
C VAL A 133 -14.06 16.16 5.26
N SER A 134 -15.04 16.75 5.94
CA SER A 134 -16.47 16.48 5.72
C SER A 134 -17.06 17.13 4.48
N ILE A 135 -16.46 18.22 3.97
CA ILE A 135 -16.94 18.93 2.77
C ILE A 135 -16.84 18.04 1.53
N ILE A 136 -15.76 17.27 1.42
CA ILE A 136 -15.53 16.39 0.27
C ILE A 136 -16.67 15.36 0.12
N PRO A 137 -17.03 14.58 1.15
CA PRO A 137 -18.19 13.69 1.13
C PRO A 137 -19.51 14.40 0.80
N ILE A 138 -19.76 15.61 1.32
CA ILE A 138 -21.02 16.33 1.00
C ILE A 138 -21.10 16.59 -0.49
N PHE A 139 -20.01 17.04 -1.10
CA PHE A 139 -19.93 17.27 -2.55
C PHE A 139 -20.19 15.98 -3.34
N PHE A 140 -19.54 14.87 -2.96
CA PHE A 140 -19.81 13.55 -3.55
C PHE A 140 -21.26 13.09 -3.33
N GLY A 141 -21.86 13.38 -2.18
CA GLY A 141 -23.24 13.06 -1.87
C GLY A 141 -24.21 13.74 -2.83
N ILE A 142 -24.03 15.05 -3.06
CA ILE A 142 -24.84 15.81 -4.03
C ILE A 142 -24.68 15.22 -5.44
N LEU A 143 -23.45 14.92 -5.87
CA LEU A 143 -23.20 14.30 -7.17
C LEU A 143 -23.90 12.94 -7.30
N PHE A 144 -23.86 12.12 -6.26
CA PHE A 144 -24.52 10.80 -6.25
C PHE A 144 -26.04 10.90 -6.27
N VAL A 145 -26.62 11.88 -5.58
CA VAL A 145 -28.07 12.16 -5.64
C VAL A 145 -28.46 12.55 -7.07
N ILE A 146 -27.75 13.51 -7.68
CA ILE A 146 -28.03 13.95 -9.06
C ILE A 146 -27.87 12.76 -10.03
N TYR A 147 -26.77 12.02 -9.93
CA TYR A 147 -26.50 10.87 -10.78
C TYR A 147 -27.59 9.78 -10.64
N GLY A 148 -27.93 9.42 -9.41
CA GLY A 148 -28.96 8.44 -9.09
C GLY A 148 -30.31 8.85 -9.65
N LEU A 149 -30.70 10.12 -9.46
CA LEU A 149 -31.97 10.64 -9.93
C LEU A 149 -32.06 10.65 -11.47
N VAL A 150 -31.02 11.14 -12.16
CA VAL A 150 -30.97 11.16 -13.62
C VAL A 150 -31.08 9.75 -14.20
N LYS A 151 -30.38 8.77 -13.61
CA LYS A 151 -30.41 7.38 -14.08
C LYS A 151 -31.70 6.65 -13.71
N PHE A 152 -32.34 7.02 -12.61
CA PHE A 152 -33.62 6.44 -12.19
C PHE A 152 -34.77 6.85 -13.11
N VAL A 153 -34.81 8.11 -13.54
CA VAL A 153 -35.87 8.64 -14.42
C VAL A 153 -35.62 8.31 -15.90
N LYS A 154 -34.36 8.06 -16.31
CA LYS A 154 -34.01 7.75 -17.69
C LYS A 154 -34.68 6.45 -18.16
N LYS A 155 -35.59 6.56 -19.14
CA LYS A 155 -36.20 5.41 -19.79
C LYS A 155 -35.17 4.65 -20.64
N PRO A 156 -35.13 3.31 -20.58
CA PRO A 156 -34.23 2.52 -21.41
C PRO A 156 -34.58 2.70 -22.89
N ALA A 157 -33.58 3.06 -23.70
CA ALA A 157 -33.78 3.45 -25.11
C ALA A 157 -34.13 2.28 -26.05
N ARG A 158 -33.98 1.02 -25.63
CA ARG A 158 -34.41 -0.17 -26.38
C ARG A 158 -34.93 -1.23 -25.42
N ARG A 159 -36.08 -1.81 -25.75
CA ARG A 159 -36.54 -3.09 -25.17
C ARG A 159 -35.61 -4.19 -25.72
N ILE A 160 -34.44 -4.34 -25.14
CA ILE A 160 -33.67 -5.58 -25.34
C ILE A 160 -34.45 -6.63 -24.56
N VAL A 161 -35.07 -7.52 -25.33
CA VAL A 161 -35.89 -8.62 -24.85
C VAL A 161 -34.96 -9.51 -24.01
N ASN A 162 -35.27 -9.64 -22.71
CA ASN A 162 -34.63 -10.55 -21.75
C ASN A 162 -33.55 -10.02 -20.77
N GLU A 163 -33.44 -8.71 -20.53
CA GLU A 163 -32.65 -8.23 -19.37
C GLU A 163 -33.56 -7.97 -18.16
N PRO A 164 -33.30 -8.59 -16.97
CA PRO A 164 -33.99 -8.18 -15.75
C PRO A 164 -33.66 -6.72 -15.46
N SER A 165 -34.64 -5.84 -15.65
CA SER A 165 -34.50 -4.39 -15.43
C SER A 165 -34.59 -4.00 -13.96
N LEU A 166 -35.04 -4.91 -13.10
CA LEU A 166 -35.21 -4.71 -11.65
C LEU A 166 -33.89 -4.49 -10.91
N PRO A 167 -32.83 -5.34 -11.05
CA PRO A 167 -31.55 -5.14 -10.36
C PRO A 167 -30.93 -3.77 -10.64
N ARG A 168 -31.05 -3.29 -11.89
CA ARG A 168 -30.51 -2.00 -12.30
C ARG A 168 -31.21 -0.82 -11.61
N LYS A 169 -32.54 -0.88 -11.47
CA LYS A 169 -33.31 0.16 -10.76
C LYS A 169 -32.98 0.19 -9.27
N ILE A 170 -32.86 -1.00 -8.65
CA ILE A 170 -32.48 -1.14 -7.24
C ILE A 170 -31.10 -0.53 -6.99
N PHE A 171 -30.14 -0.75 -7.89
CA PHE A 171 -28.80 -0.18 -7.80
C PHE A 171 -28.82 1.36 -7.79
N TYR A 172 -29.57 2.01 -8.69
CA TYR A 172 -29.67 3.47 -8.71
C TYR A 172 -30.39 4.03 -7.47
N LEU A 173 -31.38 3.30 -6.94
CA LEU A 173 -32.03 3.66 -5.68
C LEU A 173 -31.04 3.59 -4.51
N LEU A 174 -30.18 2.58 -4.48
CA LEU A 174 -29.13 2.43 -3.47
C LEU A 174 -28.11 3.58 -3.53
N ILE A 175 -27.68 3.97 -4.74
CA ILE A 175 -26.78 5.13 -4.93
C ILE A 175 -27.42 6.42 -4.42
N LEU A 176 -28.71 6.60 -4.68
CA LEU A 176 -29.45 7.78 -4.22
C LEU A 176 -29.53 7.81 -2.68
N LEU A 177 -29.81 6.67 -2.04
CA LEU A 177 -29.78 6.56 -0.57
C LEU A 177 -28.40 6.87 -0.01
N VAL A 178 -27.33 6.30 -0.60
CA VAL A 178 -25.95 6.59 -0.18
C VAL A 178 -25.66 8.09 -0.31
N GLY A 179 -26.04 8.72 -1.41
CA GLY A 179 -25.87 10.16 -1.61
C GLY A 179 -26.59 11.00 -0.54
N ILE A 180 -27.82 10.64 -0.20
CA ILE A 180 -28.59 11.28 0.88
C ILE A 180 -27.88 11.11 2.24
N LEU A 181 -27.42 9.88 2.55
CA LEU A 181 -26.69 9.61 3.78
C LEU A 181 -25.41 10.46 3.89
N LEU A 182 -24.66 10.63 2.78
CA LEU A 182 -23.48 11.50 2.76
C LEU A 182 -23.80 12.97 3.04
N ILE A 183 -24.97 13.48 2.62
CA ILE A 183 -25.35 14.88 2.87
C ILE A 183 -25.70 15.09 4.34
N PHE A 184 -26.48 14.18 4.95
CA PHE A 184 -26.91 14.33 6.34
C PHE A 184 -25.81 14.03 7.35
N ASN A 185 -24.99 13.00 7.10
CA ASN A 185 -23.94 12.55 8.02
C ASN A 185 -22.66 12.14 7.26
N PRO A 186 -21.97 13.10 6.62
CA PRO A 186 -20.85 12.82 5.70
C PRO A 186 -19.77 11.95 6.33
N PHE A 187 -19.36 12.28 7.55
CA PHE A 187 -18.29 11.58 8.24
C PHE A 187 -18.69 10.16 8.64
N LYS A 188 -19.89 9.96 9.21
CA LYS A 188 -20.36 8.63 9.58
C LYS A 188 -20.53 7.74 8.37
N THR A 189 -21.04 8.27 7.25
CA THR A 189 -21.21 7.48 6.04
C THR A 189 -19.88 7.05 5.43
N VAL A 190 -18.87 7.93 5.43
CA VAL A 190 -17.50 7.53 5.04
C VAL A 190 -16.95 6.45 5.95
N LEU A 191 -17.15 6.55 7.26
CA LEU A 191 -16.74 5.49 8.20
C LEU A 191 -17.46 4.17 7.91
N LEU A 192 -18.77 4.18 7.63
CA LEU A 192 -19.52 2.99 7.26
C LEU A 192 -19.01 2.36 5.95
N VAL A 193 -18.78 3.19 4.92
CA VAL A 193 -18.21 2.72 3.65
C VAL A 193 -16.81 2.16 3.86
N ALA A 194 -16.00 2.78 4.72
CA ALA A 194 -14.71 2.26 5.11
C ALA A 194 -14.81 0.91 5.83
N GLN A 195 -15.79 0.71 6.70
CA GLN A 195 -16.03 -0.59 7.35
C GLN A 195 -16.45 -1.66 6.35
N ILE A 196 -17.35 -1.35 5.43
CA ILE A 196 -17.75 -2.27 4.36
C ILE A 196 -16.55 -2.63 3.50
N ALA A 197 -15.73 -1.64 3.11
CA ALA A 197 -14.49 -1.88 2.39
C ALA A 197 -13.51 -2.74 3.21
N GLY A 198 -13.37 -2.48 4.51
CA GLY A 198 -12.56 -3.27 5.44
C GLY A 198 -13.02 -4.72 5.54
N ALA A 199 -14.34 -4.96 5.60
CA ALA A 199 -14.92 -6.30 5.55
C ALA A 199 -14.56 -7.02 4.24
N VAL A 200 -14.72 -6.35 3.11
CA VAL A 200 -14.37 -6.92 1.79
C VAL A 200 -12.88 -7.25 1.71
N ILE A 201 -12.01 -6.34 2.16
CA ILE A 201 -10.55 -6.57 2.20
C ILE A 201 -10.20 -7.76 3.11
N LEU A 202 -10.86 -7.86 4.26
CA LEU A 202 -10.65 -8.96 5.19
C LEU A 202 -11.08 -10.30 4.59
N LEU A 203 -12.23 -10.36 3.91
CA LEU A 203 -12.67 -11.55 3.17
C LEU A 203 -11.66 -11.94 2.09
N MET A 204 -11.19 -10.97 1.29
CA MET A 204 -10.15 -11.21 0.28
C MET A 204 -8.85 -11.75 0.90
N GLY A 205 -8.43 -11.20 2.05
CA GLY A 205 -7.25 -11.67 2.77
C GLY A 205 -7.40 -13.11 3.28
N ILE A 206 -8.58 -13.46 3.80
CA ILE A 206 -8.90 -14.83 4.23
C ILE A 206 -8.88 -15.80 3.04
N GLU A 207 -9.49 -15.42 1.91
CA GLU A 207 -9.49 -16.21 0.69
C GLU A 207 -8.07 -16.46 0.16
N GLU A 208 -7.22 -15.43 0.14
CA GLU A 208 -5.82 -15.55 -0.26
C GLU A 208 -5.04 -16.48 0.68
N GLY A 209 -5.36 -16.46 1.98
CA GLY A 209 -4.83 -17.40 2.96
C GLY A 209 -5.23 -18.85 2.74
N ILE A 210 -6.51 -19.11 2.51
CA ILE A 210 -7.03 -20.45 2.22
C ILE A 210 -6.37 -20.98 0.94
N ASN A 211 -6.25 -20.13 -0.08
CA ASN A 211 -5.60 -20.49 -1.34
C ASN A 211 -4.10 -20.76 -1.17
N PHE A 212 -3.42 -20.04 -0.29
CA PHE A 212 -2.01 -20.28 0.05
C PHE A 212 -1.82 -21.66 0.68
N PHE A 213 -2.65 -22.03 1.66
CA PHE A 213 -2.60 -23.35 2.31
C PHE A 213 -2.99 -24.50 1.37
N ARG A 214 -3.86 -24.26 0.38
CA ARG A 214 -4.22 -25.28 -0.62
C ARG A 214 -3.12 -25.54 -1.64
N ARG A 215 -2.27 -24.54 -1.92
CA ARG A 215 -1.23 -24.60 -2.96
C ARG A 215 0.09 -25.17 -2.44
N ASN A 216 0.29 -25.19 -1.12
CA ASN A 216 1.47 -25.74 -0.45
C ASN A 216 1.14 -27.08 0.21
#